data_AF-A0A9X1X3X9-F1
#
_entry.id   AF-A0A9X1X3X9-F1
#
_cell.length_a   1.000
_cell.length_b   1.000
_cell.length_c   1.000
_cell.angle_alpha   90.00
_cell.angle_beta   90.00
_cell.angle_gamma   90.00
#
_symmetry.space_group_name_H-M   'P 1'
#
loop_
_entity.id
_entity.type
_entity.pdbx_description
1 polymer ?
#
loop_
_entity_poly.entity_id
_entity_poly.type
_entity_poly.pdbx_seq_one_letter_code
_entity_poly.pdbx_strand_id
1 'polypeptide(L)'
;MAEQEAQLSEIYRVSRAQIEHHDNAVNQRVIWLSIGQSFFFNVYAMLVTAKAPSPELMNKQKMLAVIFPVAALLVAIFTLVDVLAGLFYIRKLRWNYKNQTDGSSGEGMFPMINGTKWDRRFQRISPIAIPVIFIITWIYLLMFDYKLT
;
A
#
# COMPACT_ATOMS: atom_id res chain seq x y z
N MET A 1 35.89 -18.31 14.91
CA MET A 1 34.52 -18.55 15.41
C MET A 1 33.85 -17.25 15.86
N ALA A 2 34.42 -16.49 16.81
CA ALA A 2 33.86 -15.21 17.26
C ALA A 2 33.65 -14.15 16.13
N GLU A 3 34.59 -14.04 15.19
CA GLU A 3 34.47 -13.09 14.07
C GLU A 3 33.33 -13.44 13.10
N GLN A 4 33.12 -14.74 12.85
CA GLN A 4 32.04 -15.23 11.98
C GLN A 4 30.67 -15.04 12.64
N GLU A 5 30.56 -15.27 13.94
CA GLU A 5 29.34 -15.01 14.71
C GLU A 5 28.99 -13.51 14.74
N ALA A 6 29.99 -12.64 14.90
CA ALA A 6 29.80 -11.19 14.84
C ALA A 6 29.30 -10.73 13.47
N GLN A 7 29.84 -11.28 12.38
CA GLN A 7 29.38 -10.98 11.02
C GLN A 7 27.94 -11.44 10.77
N LEU A 8 27.58 -12.65 11.18
CA LEU A 8 26.21 -13.18 11.03
C LEU A 8 25.18 -12.37 11.84
N SER A 9 25.54 -11.95 13.06
CA SER A 9 24.71 -11.07 13.88
C SER A 9 24.47 -9.72 13.21
N GLU A 10 25.50 -9.13 12.61
CA GLU A 10 25.37 -7.86 11.90
C GLU A 10 24.48 -7.97 10.66
N ILE A 11 24.67 -9.03 9.86
CA ILE A 11 23.81 -9.31 8.68
C ILE A 11 22.35 -9.47 9.11
N TYR A 12 22.09 -10.20 10.20
CA TYR A 12 20.76 -10.35 10.76
C TYR A 12 20.18 -8.99 11.19
N ARG A 13 20.94 -8.20 11.96
CA ARG A 13 20.51 -6.88 12.47
C ARG A 13 20.15 -5.93 11.33
N VAL A 14 21.02 -5.81 10.34
CA VAL A 14 20.81 -4.93 9.17
C VAL A 14 19.61 -5.41 8.34
N SER A 15 19.51 -6.71 8.06
CA SER A 15 18.41 -7.27 7.27
C SER A 15 17.06 -7.07 7.96
N ARG A 16 16.99 -7.31 9.28
CA ARG A 16 15.78 -7.08 10.08
C ARG A 16 15.38 -5.61 10.06
N ALA A 17 16.33 -4.71 10.33
CA ALA A 17 16.07 -3.27 10.37
C ALA A 17 15.53 -2.74 9.03
N GLN A 18 16.12 -3.17 7.91
CA GLN A 18 15.62 -2.78 6.58
C GLN A 18 14.21 -3.32 6.31
N ILE A 19 13.95 -4.58 6.67
CA ILE A 19 12.62 -5.18 6.50
C ILE A 19 11.57 -4.43 7.32
N GLU A 20 11.86 -4.13 8.59
CA GLU A 20 10.97 -3.36 9.47
C GLU A 20 10.71 -1.95 8.93
N HIS A 21 11.75 -1.27 8.43
CA HIS A 21 11.62 0.04 7.81
C HIS A 21 10.66 0.02 6.59
N HIS A 22 10.82 -0.95 5.69
CA HIS A 22 9.95 -1.06 4.51
C HIS A 22 8.53 -1.52 4.86
N ASP A 23 8.37 -2.38 5.86
CA ASP A 23 7.06 -2.82 6.34
C ASP A 23 6.27 -1.65 6.94
N ASN A 24 6.93 -0.82 7.77
CA ASN A 24 6.34 0.40 8.28
C ASN A 24 6.01 1.39 7.16
N ALA A 25 6.88 1.56 6.17
CA ALA A 25 6.61 2.42 5.01
C ALA A 25 5.37 1.96 4.21
N VAL A 26 5.20 0.65 4.01
CA VAL A 26 4.00 0.08 3.39
C VAL A 26 2.75 0.39 4.22
N ASN A 27 2.82 0.19 5.54
CA ASN A 27 1.69 0.49 6.42
C ASN A 27 1.31 1.98 6.39
N GLN A 28 2.29 2.88 6.45
CA GLN A 28 2.07 4.32 6.35
C GLN A 28 1.40 4.72 5.04
N ARG A 29 1.82 4.15 3.90
CA ARG A 29 1.20 4.41 2.59
C ARG A 29 -0.29 4.07 2.57
N VAL A 30 -0.67 2.96 3.19
CA VAL A 30 -2.07 2.51 3.27
C VAL A 30 -2.89 3.41 4.18
N ILE A 31 -2.31 3.87 5.30
CA ILE A 31 -2.94 4.87 6.18
C ILE A 31 -3.18 6.17 5.42
N TRP A 32 -2.16 6.70 4.74
CA TRP A 32 -2.27 7.94 3.96
C TRP A 32 -3.26 7.82 2.81
N LEU A 33 -3.30 6.67 2.13
CA LEU A 33 -4.33 6.38 1.14
C LEU A 33 -5.71 6.44 1.79
N SER A 34 -5.94 5.75 2.90
CA SER A 34 -7.25 5.71 3.54
C SER A 34 -7.76 7.11 3.92
N ILE A 35 -6.89 7.95 4.49
CA ILE A 35 -7.19 9.35 4.82
C ILE A 35 -7.54 10.14 3.55
N GLY A 36 -6.71 10.04 2.50
CA GLY A 36 -6.94 10.74 1.24
C GLY A 36 -8.25 10.31 0.57
N GLN A 37 -8.58 9.02 0.61
CA GLN A 37 -9.80 8.48 0.04
C GLN A 37 -11.04 8.97 0.78
N SER A 38 -11.02 9.08 2.11
CA SER A 38 -12.10 9.73 2.87
C SER A 38 -12.36 11.17 2.42
N PHE A 39 -11.30 11.93 2.13
CA PHE A 39 -11.44 13.27 1.57
C PHE A 39 -12.10 13.25 0.18
N PHE A 40 -11.63 12.39 -0.73
CA PHE A 40 -12.21 12.26 -2.06
C PHE A 40 -13.69 11.86 -2.04
N PHE A 41 -14.08 10.88 -1.20
CA PHE A 41 -15.47 10.48 -1.05
C PHE A 41 -16.35 11.61 -0.51
N ASN A 42 -15.87 12.36 0.48
CA ASN A 42 -16.63 13.49 1.02
C ASN A 42 -16.85 14.58 -0.05
N VAL A 43 -15.81 14.96 -0.79
CA VAL A 43 -15.93 15.95 -1.88
C VAL A 43 -16.88 15.46 -2.96
N TYR A 44 -16.76 14.20 -3.37
CA TYR A 44 -17.65 13.61 -4.36
C TYR A 44 -19.11 13.57 -3.88
N ALA A 45 -19.37 13.13 -2.64
CA ALA A 45 -20.72 13.13 -2.07
C ALA A 45 -21.33 14.55 -2.03
N MET A 46 -20.53 15.57 -1.67
CA MET A 46 -20.96 16.97 -1.74
C MET A 46 -21.30 17.39 -3.18
N LEU A 47 -20.47 17.02 -4.16
CA LEU A 47 -20.71 17.36 -5.57
C LEU A 47 -21.96 16.69 -6.14
N VAL A 48 -22.28 15.46 -5.71
CA VAL A 48 -23.47 14.73 -6.18
C VAL A 48 -24.75 15.23 -5.50
N THR A 49 -24.68 15.70 -4.25
CA THR A 49 -25.86 16.12 -3.47
C THR A 49 -26.14 17.62 -3.52
N ALA A 50 -25.13 18.45 -3.78
CA ALA A 50 -25.30 19.90 -3.85
C ALA A 50 -26.09 20.32 -5.11
N LYS A 51 -27.04 21.24 -4.95
CA LYS A 51 -27.64 21.93 -6.09
C LYS A 51 -26.71 23.03 -6.58
N ALA A 52 -26.47 23.09 -7.89
CA ALA A 52 -25.67 24.15 -8.48
C ALA A 52 -26.28 25.53 -8.15
N PRO A 53 -25.51 26.49 -7.59
CA PRO A 53 -26.03 27.80 -7.22
C PRO A 53 -26.46 28.65 -8.43
N SER A 54 -25.84 28.40 -9.58
CA SER A 54 -26.14 29.08 -10.83
C SER A 54 -25.93 28.14 -12.04
N PRO A 55 -26.58 28.41 -13.18
CA PRO A 55 -26.37 27.65 -14.42
C PRO A 55 -24.92 27.65 -14.89
N GLU A 56 -24.18 28.74 -14.67
CA GLU A 56 -22.75 28.85 -15.04
C GLU A 56 -21.86 27.90 -14.22
N LEU A 57 -22.22 27.65 -12.96
CA LEU A 57 -21.49 26.73 -12.08
C LEU A 57 -21.86 25.27 -12.30
N MET A 58 -23.00 24.99 -12.93
CA MET A 58 -23.46 23.62 -13.24
C MET A 58 -22.42 22.84 -14.04
N ASN A 59 -21.86 23.46 -15.09
CA ASN A 59 -20.84 22.80 -15.93
C ASN A 59 -19.55 22.53 -15.14
N LYS A 60 -19.15 23.45 -14.26
CA LYS A 60 -17.97 23.25 -13.39
C LYS A 60 -18.21 22.13 -12.39
N GLN A 61 -19.39 22.06 -11.79
CA GLN A 61 -19.76 20.99 -10.87
C GLN A 61 -19.74 19.62 -11.56
N LYS A 62 -20.31 19.50 -12.77
CA LYS A 62 -20.24 18.27 -13.58
C LYS A 62 -18.80 17.86 -13.89
N MET A 63 -17.97 18.83 -14.30
CA MET A 63 -16.56 18.56 -14.58
C MET A 63 -15.81 18.06 -13.33
N LEU A 64 -16.01 18.71 -12.18
CA LEU A 64 -15.40 18.28 -10.92
C LEU A 64 -15.90 16.91 -10.46
N ALA A 65 -17.18 16.61 -10.69
CA ALA A 65 -17.77 15.30 -10.38
C ALA A 65 -17.11 14.15 -11.17
N VAL A 66 -16.43 14.43 -12.29
CA VAL A 66 -15.62 13.45 -13.03
C VAL A 66 -14.15 13.49 -12.61
N ILE A 67 -13.58 14.69 -12.46
CA ILE A 67 -12.15 14.86 -12.14
C ILE A 67 -11.80 14.24 -10.78
N PHE A 68 -12.60 14.47 -9.75
CA PHE A 68 -12.29 13.96 -8.40
C PHE A 68 -12.25 12.43 -8.33
N PRO A 69 -13.25 11.69 -8.86
CA PRO A 69 -13.17 10.23 -8.96
C PRO A 69 -11.97 9.72 -9.75
N VAL A 70 -11.64 10.35 -10.89
CA VAL A 70 -10.46 9.96 -11.69
C VAL A 70 -9.17 10.18 -10.89
N ALA A 71 -9.03 11.33 -10.24
CA ALA A 71 -7.87 11.60 -9.40
C ALA A 71 -7.76 10.61 -8.22
N ALA A 72 -8.87 10.32 -7.55
CA ALA A 72 -8.92 9.37 -6.45
C ALA A 72 -8.55 7.95 -6.88
N LEU A 73 -9.01 7.52 -8.05
CA LEU A 73 -8.66 6.25 -8.68
C LEU A 73 -7.16 6.16 -8.97
N LEU A 74 -6.58 7.19 -9.58
CA LEU A 74 -5.14 7.22 -9.90
C LEU A 74 -4.29 7.15 -8.63
N VAL A 75 -4.65 7.89 -7.58
CA VAL A 75 -3.95 7.83 -6.28
C VAL A 75 -4.01 6.42 -5.68
N ALA A 76 -5.15 5.74 -5.77
CA ALA A 76 -5.28 4.36 -5.30
C ALA A 76 -4.42 3.38 -6.12
N ILE A 77 -4.38 3.52 -7.45
CA ILE A 77 -3.55 2.71 -8.35
C ILE A 77 -2.06 2.91 -8.03
N PHE A 78 -1.59 4.16 -7.94
CA PHE A 78 -0.19 4.44 -7.64
C PHE A 78 0.21 3.94 -6.26
N THR A 79 -0.67 4.06 -5.27
CA THR A 79 -0.40 3.51 -3.95
C THR A 79 -0.32 1.98 -3.99
N LEU A 80 -1.19 1.31 -4.76
CA LEU A 80 -1.11 -0.15 -4.92
C LEU A 80 0.23 -0.57 -5.54
N VAL A 81 0.68 0.13 -6.59
CA VAL A 81 2.00 -0.12 -7.20
C VAL A 81 3.12 0.05 -6.18
N ASP A 82 3.10 1.13 -5.40
CA ASP A 82 4.08 1.40 -4.35
C ASP A 82 4.09 0.32 -3.27
N VAL A 83 2.92 -0.13 -2.82
CA VAL A 83 2.78 -1.23 -1.86
C VAL A 83 3.37 -2.52 -2.43
N LEU A 84 3.03 -2.88 -3.67
CA LEU A 84 3.56 -4.07 -4.32
C LEU A 84 5.09 -4.00 -4.48
N ALA A 85 5.63 -2.84 -4.85
CA ALA A 85 7.07 -2.61 -4.92
C ALA A 85 7.76 -2.79 -3.55
N GLY A 86 7.18 -2.24 -2.48
CA GLY A 86 7.67 -2.41 -1.12
C GLY A 86 7.66 -3.88 -0.66
N LEU A 87 6.56 -4.60 -0.93
CA LEU A 87 6.44 -6.01 -0.60
C LEU A 87 7.41 -6.89 -1.40
N PHE A 88 7.66 -6.55 -2.67
CA PHE A 88 8.66 -7.22 -3.51
C PHE A 88 10.07 -6.99 -2.96
N TYR A 89 10.40 -5.76 -2.57
CA TYR A 89 11.69 -5.43 -1.97
C TYR A 89 11.94 -6.21 -0.67
N ILE A 90 10.95 -6.27 0.22
CA ILE A 90 11.02 -7.08 1.45
C ILE A 90 11.25 -8.56 1.12
N ARG A 91 10.60 -9.09 0.07
CA ARG A 91 10.82 -10.47 -0.37
C ARG A 91 12.24 -10.69 -0.88
N LYS A 92 12.79 -9.75 -1.66
CA LYS A 92 14.17 -9.77 -2.16
C LYS A 92 15.18 -9.75 -1.01
N LEU A 93 15.00 -8.89 -0.01
CA LEU A 93 15.85 -8.84 1.18
C LEU A 93 15.89 -10.17 1.94
N ARG A 94 14.73 -10.81 2.14
CA ARG A 94 14.66 -12.11 2.81
C ARG A 94 15.36 -13.21 2.01
N TRP A 95 15.24 -13.18 0.69
CA TRP A 95 15.92 -14.14 -0.18
C TRP A 95 17.45 -13.93 -0.15
N ASN A 96 17.90 -12.68 -0.21
CA ASN A 96 19.32 -12.33 -0.07
C ASN A 96 19.88 -12.74 1.29
N TYR A 97 19.12 -12.55 2.38
CA TYR A 97 19.51 -13.00 3.72
C TYR A 97 19.66 -14.52 3.75
N LYS A 98 18.64 -15.27 3.29
CA LYS A 98 18.66 -16.74 3.26
C LYS A 98 19.87 -17.27 2.48
N ASN A 99 20.14 -16.73 1.30
CA ASN A 99 21.27 -17.17 0.48
C ASN A 99 22.64 -16.87 1.13
N GLN A 100 22.75 -15.80 1.92
CA GLN A 100 23.98 -15.48 2.65
C GLN A 100 24.17 -16.37 3.89
N THR A 101 23.10 -16.91 4.46
CA THR A 101 23.13 -17.72 5.68
C THR A 101 23.06 -19.24 5.44
N ASP A 102 22.49 -19.70 4.32
CA ASP A 102 22.25 -21.11 3.98
C ASP A 102 23.54 -21.98 3.87
N GLY A 103 24.74 -21.38 3.89
CA GLY A 103 26.03 -22.09 3.92
C GLY A 103 26.79 -21.99 5.26
N SER A 104 26.23 -21.30 6.25
CA SER A 104 26.85 -21.06 7.54
C SER A 104 26.04 -21.78 8.62
N SER A 105 26.72 -22.40 9.58
CA SER A 105 26.18 -23.25 10.68
C SER A 105 25.17 -22.55 11.62
N GLY A 106 24.66 -21.38 11.26
CA GLY A 106 23.80 -20.50 12.06
C GLY A 106 22.30 -20.68 11.86
N GLU A 107 21.83 -21.71 11.13
CA GLU A 107 20.39 -21.97 10.91
C GLU A 107 19.56 -22.20 12.21
N GLY A 108 20.19 -22.24 13.39
CA GLY A 108 19.51 -22.23 14.69
C GLY A 108 19.91 -21.10 15.66
N MET A 109 20.84 -20.22 15.28
CA MET A 109 21.38 -19.18 16.20
C MET A 109 20.52 -17.91 16.27
N PHE A 110 19.77 -17.59 15.20
CA PHE A 110 18.98 -16.36 15.12
C PHE A 110 17.50 -16.66 14.83
N PRO A 111 16.56 -15.90 15.42
CA PRO A 111 15.13 -16.14 15.22
C PRO A 111 14.68 -15.78 13.79
N MET A 112 13.52 -16.31 13.38
CA MET A 112 12.97 -16.08 12.04
C MET A 112 12.68 -14.58 11.80
N ILE A 113 13.26 -14.02 10.73
CA ILE A 113 12.98 -12.65 10.30
C ILE A 113 11.51 -12.53 9.84
N ASN A 114 10.71 -11.83 10.64
CA ASN A 114 9.26 -11.60 10.50
C ASN A 114 8.37 -12.86 10.57
N GLY A 115 8.66 -13.78 11.50
CA GLY A 115 7.71 -14.85 11.87
C GLY A 115 7.46 -15.90 10.78
N THR A 116 6.37 -16.66 10.94
CA THR A 116 6.08 -17.84 10.11
C THR A 116 5.58 -17.46 8.71
N LYS A 117 5.49 -18.43 7.79
CA LYS A 117 4.90 -18.21 6.45
C LYS A 117 3.44 -17.71 6.51
N TRP A 118 2.70 -18.07 7.56
CA TRP A 118 1.31 -17.70 7.75
C TRP A 118 1.14 -16.27 8.24
N ASP A 119 1.89 -15.87 9.28
CA ASP A 119 1.86 -14.49 9.82
C ASP A 119 2.11 -13.47 8.70
N ARG A 120 3.09 -13.79 7.85
CA ARG A 120 3.47 -12.95 6.71
C ARG A 120 2.43 -12.89 5.60
N ARG A 121 1.60 -13.93 5.44
CA ARG A 121 0.49 -13.89 4.47
C ARG A 121 -0.62 -13.01 5.00
N PHE A 122 -1.02 -13.18 6.26
CA PHE A 122 -2.06 -12.36 6.88
C PHE A 122 -1.70 -10.87 6.93
N GLN A 123 -0.45 -10.54 7.28
CA GLN A 123 0.03 -9.15 7.29
C GLN A 123 0.00 -8.46 5.91
N ARG A 124 0.02 -9.23 4.81
CA ARG A 124 -0.02 -8.68 3.44
C ARG A 124 -1.43 -8.46 2.92
N ILE A 125 -2.45 -9.02 3.57
CA ILE A 125 -3.83 -8.91 3.09
C ILE A 125 -4.27 -7.45 3.13
N SER A 126 -4.17 -6.79 4.29
CA SER A 126 -4.69 -5.43 4.45
C SER A 126 -4.04 -4.41 3.51
N PRO A 127 -2.69 -4.36 3.37
CA PRO A 127 -2.04 -3.40 2.48
C PRO A 127 -2.40 -3.54 1.00
N ILE A 128 -2.81 -4.74 0.55
CA ILE A 128 -3.22 -4.98 -0.83
C ILE A 128 -4.74 -4.79 -0.99
N ALA A 129 -5.52 -5.32 -0.04
CA ALA A 129 -6.97 -5.29 -0.11
C ALA A 129 -7.52 -3.86 -0.07
N ILE A 130 -6.96 -2.99 0.77
CA ILE A 130 -7.45 -1.62 0.93
C ILE A 130 -7.36 -0.82 -0.39
N PRO A 131 -6.20 -0.71 -1.06
CA PRO A 131 -6.13 -0.06 -2.36
C PRO A 131 -7.03 -0.70 -3.41
N VAL A 132 -7.11 -2.03 -3.46
CA VAL A 132 -7.96 -2.74 -4.43
C VAL A 132 -9.44 -2.41 -4.23
N ILE A 133 -9.92 -2.36 -2.99
CA ILE A 133 -11.30 -1.97 -2.67
C ILE A 133 -11.57 -0.55 -3.18
N PHE A 134 -10.68 0.41 -2.93
CA PHE A 134 -10.87 1.78 -3.41
C PHE A 134 -10.86 1.87 -4.94
N ILE A 135 -9.96 1.15 -5.62
CA ILE A 135 -9.92 1.08 -7.08
C ILE A 135 -11.25 0.57 -7.64
N ILE A 136 -11.74 -0.55 -7.11
CA ILE A 136 -13.02 -1.14 -7.55
C ILE A 136 -14.17 -0.15 -7.33
N THR A 137 -14.21 0.50 -6.16
CA THR A 137 -15.26 1.48 -5.84
C THR A 137 -15.25 2.67 -6.79
N TRP A 138 -14.09 3.26 -7.10
CA TRP A 138 -14.04 4.40 -8.03
C TRP A 138 -14.33 4.00 -9.47
N ILE A 139 -13.88 2.83 -9.91
CA ILE A 139 -14.25 2.29 -11.23
C ILE A 139 -15.77 2.10 -11.30
N TYR A 140 -16.38 1.55 -10.25
CA TYR A 140 -17.83 1.40 -10.16
C TYR A 140 -18.54 2.76 -10.26
N LEU A 141 -18.15 3.74 -9.43
CA LEU A 141 -18.76 5.08 -9.47
C LEU A 141 -18.61 5.73 -10.84
N LEU A 142 -17.42 5.69 -11.45
CA LEU A 142 -17.19 6.25 -12.79
C LEU A 142 -18.05 5.59 -13.88
N MET A 143 -18.30 4.28 -13.81
CA MET A 143 -19.10 3.57 -14.82
C MET A 143 -20.61 3.79 -14.65
N PHE A 144 -21.09 3.92 -13.41
CA PHE A 144 -22.54 4.01 -13.13
C PHE A 144 -23.04 5.45 -13.09
N ASP A 145 -22.24 6.40 -12.63
CA ASP A 145 -22.65 7.82 -12.54
C ASP A 145 -22.66 8.49 -13.93
N TYR A 146 -21.80 8.03 -14.86
CA TYR A 146 -21.81 8.47 -16.26
C TYR A 146 -23.11 8.13 -17.00
N LYS A 147 -23.91 7.18 -16.49
CA LYS A 147 -25.20 6.79 -17.08
C LYS A 147 -26.38 7.61 -16.54
N LEU A 148 -26.17 8.40 -15.49
CA LEU A 148 -27.21 9.18 -14.80
C LEU A 148 -27.14 10.68 -15.10
N THR A 149 -26.14 11.13 -15.89
CA THR A 149 -25.97 12.53 -16.32
C THR A 149 -26.35 12.71 -17.78
#